data_AF-A0A7S0R1E9-F1
#
_entry.id   AF-A0A7S0R1E9-F1
#
_cell.length_a   1.000
_cell.length_b   1.000
_cell.length_c   1.000
_cell.angle_alpha   90.00
_cell.angle_beta   90.00
_cell.angle_gamma   90.00
#
_symmetry.space_group_name_H-M   'P 1'
#
loop_
_entity.id
_entity.type
_entity.pdbx_description
1 polymer ?
#
loop_
_entity_poly.entity_id
_entity_poly.type
_entity_poly.pdbx_seq_one_letter_code
_entity_poly.pdbx_strand_id
1 'polypeptide(L)'
;MDMNFFLTILSLVLLQLDLINYEISHARNGPLLGKSLCQDTMEDIIEAHVSMLEWHMKSRKFGMTAAQLEALQLKSVEVLESLTATFPNKNGVANGWKFEKAHSILHKVRELILFGWSENFSTQGPEHCHIDFVKKIGHCTNNKEVFLTILDEAFGISEDVAKESAKNDCVPCELGLRYPL
;
A
#
# COMPACT_ATOMS: atom_id res chain seq x y z
N MET A 1 6.56 -3.60 11.38
CA MET A 1 7.02 -2.21 11.32
C MET A 1 7.39 -1.83 12.75
N ASP A 2 8.59 -1.29 12.97
CA ASP A 2 9.06 -0.93 14.31
C ASP A 2 8.24 0.25 14.84
N MET A 3 7.78 0.17 16.09
CA MET A 3 7.05 1.24 16.77
C MET A 3 7.89 2.53 16.81
N ASN A 4 9.22 2.41 16.91
CA ASN A 4 10.13 3.56 16.89
C ASN A 4 10.14 4.28 15.54
N PHE A 5 10.00 3.55 14.44
CA PHE A 5 9.93 4.12 13.10
C PHE A 5 8.64 4.93 12.92
N PHE A 6 7.51 4.40 13.41
CA PHE A 6 6.23 5.12 13.37
C PHE A 6 6.27 6.41 14.19
N LEU A 7 6.81 6.37 15.42
CA LEU A 7 6.95 7.54 16.29
C LEU A 7 7.86 8.62 15.66
N THR A 8 8.89 8.20 14.92
CA THR A 8 9.79 9.12 14.21
C THR A 8 9.05 9.85 13.10
N ILE A 9 8.27 9.14 12.28
CA ILE A 9 7.46 9.77 11.22
C ILE A 9 6.44 10.73 11.82
N LEU A 10 5.74 10.32 12.87
CA LEU A 10 4.77 11.18 13.56
C LEU A 10 5.41 12.46 14.08
N SER A 11 6.58 12.35 14.73
CA SER A 11 7.33 13.51 15.24
C SER A 11 7.74 14.49 14.13
N LEU A 12 8.08 13.96 12.95
CA LEU A 12 8.49 14.77 11.80
C LEU A 12 7.32 15.54 11.18
N VAL A 13 6.13 14.92 11.14
CA VAL A 13 4.88 15.56 10.69
C VAL A 13 4.47 16.68 11.66
N LEU A 14 4.52 16.43 12.97
CA LEU A 14 4.22 17.43 13.99
C LEU A 14 5.17 18.64 13.89
N LEU A 15 6.47 18.40 13.70
CA LEU A 15 7.45 19.46 13.49
C LEU A 15 7.17 20.30 12.24
N GLN A 16 6.75 19.66 11.13
CA GLN A 16 6.38 20.38 9.90
C GLN A 16 5.16 21.28 10.12
N LEU A 17 4.16 20.82 10.87
CA LEU A 17 2.98 21.62 11.22
C LEU A 17 3.35 22.83 12.07
N ASP A 18 4.24 22.65 13.06
CA ASP A 18 4.74 23.74 13.90
C ASP A 18 5.48 24.79 13.08
N LEU A 19 6.33 24.37 12.13
CA LEU A 19 7.03 25.27 11.22
C LEU A 19 6.05 26.06 10.34
N ILE A 20 5.05 25.39 9.78
CA ILE A 20 4.02 26.04 8.95
C ILE A 20 3.23 27.06 9.77
N ASN A 21 2.79 26.70 10.98
CA ASN A 21 2.04 27.58 11.87
C ASN A 21 2.90 28.75 12.39
N TYR A 22 4.19 28.53 12.62
CA TYR A 22 5.16 29.57 12.94
C TYR A 22 5.26 30.61 11.80
N GLU A 23 5.45 30.16 10.57
CA GLU A 23 5.53 31.05 9.40
C GLU A 23 4.20 31.79 9.14
N ILE A 24 3.06 31.12 9.32
CA ILE A 24 1.73 31.75 9.20
C ILE A 24 1.55 32.85 10.25
N SER A 25 1.97 32.62 11.50
CA SER A 25 1.84 33.59 12.59
C SER A 25 2.81 34.76 12.50
N HIS A 26 4.00 34.56 11.92
CA HIS A 26 5.03 35.58 11.76
C HIS A 26 4.96 36.31 10.39
N ALA A 27 4.03 35.93 9.52
CA ALA A 27 3.76 36.66 8.29
C ALA A 27 3.35 38.11 8.62
N ARG A 28 4.03 39.08 7.99
CA ARG A 28 3.97 40.53 8.28
C ARG A 28 2.56 41.18 8.28
N ASN A 29 1.52 40.47 7.84
CA ASN A 29 0.14 40.98 7.70
C ASN A 29 -0.92 40.09 8.41
N GLY A 30 -0.54 39.33 9.44
CA GLY A 30 -1.39 38.28 10.01
C GLY A 30 -1.35 37.00 9.15
N PRO A 31 -2.18 35.97 9.45
CA PRO A 31 -2.10 34.71 8.75
C PRO A 31 -2.21 34.93 7.24
N LEU A 32 -1.30 34.30 6.48
CA LEU A 32 -1.21 34.43 5.03
C LEU A 32 -2.62 34.29 4.41
N LEU A 33 -3.15 35.37 3.82
CA LEU A 33 -4.48 35.43 3.18
C LEU A 33 -5.70 35.30 4.13
N GLY A 34 -5.56 35.59 5.42
CA GLY A 34 -6.67 35.49 6.38
C GLY A 34 -7.12 34.06 6.67
N LYS A 35 -6.26 33.07 6.37
CA LYS A 35 -6.54 31.66 6.63
C LYS A 35 -6.38 31.36 8.13
N SER A 36 -7.17 30.43 8.66
CA SER A 36 -6.94 29.90 10.00
C SER A 36 -5.58 29.19 10.08
N LEU A 37 -5.01 29.09 11.29
CA LEU A 37 -3.87 28.20 11.53
C LEU A 37 -4.19 26.80 10.99
N CYS A 38 -3.16 26.11 10.49
CA CYS A 38 -3.30 24.73 10.08
C CYS A 38 -3.54 23.91 11.36
N GLN A 39 -4.81 23.61 11.64
CA GLN A 39 -5.19 22.65 12.65
C GLN A 39 -5.05 21.27 12.03
N ASP A 40 -4.32 20.40 12.71
CA ASP A 40 -4.22 19.03 12.26
C ASP A 40 -5.59 18.37 12.48
N THR A 41 -6.35 18.24 11.40
CA THR A 41 -7.60 17.48 11.37
C THR A 41 -7.33 15.97 11.30
N MET A 42 -6.05 15.55 11.35
CA MET A 42 -5.63 14.18 11.15
C MET A 42 -5.50 13.37 12.44
N GLU A 43 -5.69 13.92 13.64
CA GLU A 43 -5.56 13.11 14.88
C GLU A 43 -6.54 11.92 14.85
N ASP A 44 -7.82 12.18 14.56
CA ASP A 44 -8.83 11.14 14.35
C ASP A 44 -8.49 10.18 13.19
N ILE A 45 -7.76 10.66 12.18
CA ILE A 45 -7.30 9.85 11.03
C ILE A 45 -6.15 8.94 11.43
N ILE A 46 -5.20 9.45 12.20
CA ILE A 46 -4.05 8.73 12.71
C ILE A 46 -4.54 7.67 13.69
N GLU A 47 -5.46 8.00 14.59
CA GLU A 47 -6.07 7.04 15.52
C GLU A 47 -6.79 5.92 14.79
N ALA A 48 -7.64 6.24 13.81
CA ALA A 48 -8.31 5.25 12.99
C ALA A 48 -7.31 4.35 12.23
N HIS A 49 -6.23 4.94 11.70
CA HIS A 49 -5.19 4.20 11.01
C HIS A 49 -4.41 3.26 11.94
N VAL A 50 -4.02 3.73 13.12
CA VAL A 50 -3.33 2.91 14.13
C VAL A 50 -4.23 1.76 14.58
N SER A 51 -5.51 2.02 14.86
CA SER A 51 -6.49 0.99 15.21
C SER A 51 -6.62 -0.08 14.11
N MET A 52 -6.66 0.34 12.84
CA MET A 52 -6.66 -0.58 11.69
C MET A 52 -5.37 -1.41 11.61
N LEU A 53 -4.20 -0.79 11.80
CA LEU A 53 -2.91 -1.49 11.76
C LEU A 53 -2.81 -2.53 12.88
N GLU A 54 -3.21 -2.19 14.10
CA GLU A 54 -3.24 -3.12 15.22
C GLU A 54 -4.16 -4.31 14.93
N TRP A 55 -5.37 -4.05 14.42
CA TRP A 55 -6.30 -5.08 14.00
C TRP A 55 -5.67 -5.98 12.92
N HIS A 56 -5.05 -5.38 11.91
CA HIS A 56 -4.41 -6.12 10.82
C HIS A 56 -3.30 -7.03 11.35
N MET A 57 -2.43 -6.51 12.21
CA MET A 57 -1.35 -7.28 12.82
C MET A 57 -1.87 -8.43 13.70
N LYS A 58 -2.96 -8.21 14.46
CA LYS A 58 -3.62 -9.27 15.23
C LYS A 58 -4.23 -10.33 14.31
N SER A 59 -4.85 -9.93 13.21
CA SER A 59 -5.50 -10.84 12.25
C SER A 59 -4.54 -11.81 11.56
N ARG A 60 -3.23 -11.52 11.54
CA ARG A 60 -2.20 -12.36 10.90
C ARG A 60 -1.59 -13.41 11.84
N LYS A 61 -1.95 -13.41 13.12
CA LYS A 61 -1.41 -14.39 14.08
C LYS A 61 -1.90 -15.81 13.73
N PHE A 62 -0.98 -16.75 13.75
CA PHE A 62 -1.30 -18.17 13.58
C PHE A 62 -1.81 -18.77 14.90
N GLY A 63 -2.70 -19.76 14.82
CA GLY A 63 -3.14 -20.55 15.97
C GLY A 63 -3.94 -19.77 17.01
N MET A 64 -4.80 -18.84 16.57
CA MET A 64 -5.64 -18.08 17.49
C MET A 64 -6.63 -18.97 18.25
N THR A 65 -6.78 -18.71 19.55
CA THR A 65 -7.81 -19.35 20.37
C THR A 65 -9.19 -18.76 20.09
N ALA A 66 -10.27 -19.44 20.50
CA ALA A 66 -11.63 -18.92 20.36
C ALA A 66 -11.81 -17.54 21.00
N ALA A 67 -11.26 -17.33 22.21
CA ALA A 67 -11.30 -16.03 22.88
C ALA A 67 -10.54 -14.93 22.12
N GLN A 68 -9.44 -15.28 21.44
CA GLN A 68 -8.70 -14.33 20.61
C GLN A 68 -9.45 -13.98 19.33
N LEU A 69 -10.15 -14.95 18.72
CA LEU A 69 -11.01 -14.71 17.55
C LEU A 69 -12.22 -13.83 17.91
N GLU A 70 -12.82 -14.04 19.07
CA GLU A 70 -13.90 -13.19 19.58
C GLU A 70 -13.42 -11.75 19.82
N ALA A 71 -12.27 -11.58 20.49
CA ALA A 71 -11.67 -10.27 20.69
C ALA A 71 -11.30 -9.59 19.36
N LEU A 72 -10.86 -10.35 18.36
CA LEU A 72 -10.58 -9.83 17.02
C LEU A 72 -11.86 -9.38 16.32
N GLN A 73 -12.97 -10.11 16.48
CA GLN A 73 -14.27 -9.74 15.92
C GLN A 73 -14.79 -8.43 16.54
N LEU A 74 -14.67 -8.28 17.85
CA LEU A 74 -15.01 -7.02 18.52
C LEU A 74 -14.15 -5.87 17.99
N LYS A 75 -12.83 -6.09 17.85
CA LYS A 75 -11.92 -5.09 17.27
C LYS A 75 -12.26 -4.74 15.82
N SER A 76 -12.75 -5.69 15.02
CA SER A 76 -13.24 -5.40 13.66
C SER A 76 -14.38 -4.37 13.66
N VAL A 77 -15.30 -4.48 14.62
CA VAL A 77 -16.41 -3.52 14.77
C VAL A 77 -15.89 -2.15 15.20
N GLU A 78 -15.03 -2.09 16.22
CA GLU A 78 -14.41 -0.84 16.68
C GLU A 78 -13.66 -0.10 15.56
N VAL A 79 -12.90 -0.82 14.73
CA VAL A 79 -12.18 -0.23 13.59
C VAL A 79 -13.15 0.37 12.59
N LEU A 80 -14.27 -0.31 12.31
CA LEU A 80 -15.27 0.20 11.37
C LEU A 80 -16.03 1.41 11.91
N GLU A 81 -16.31 1.44 13.20
CA GLU A 81 -16.90 2.59 13.89
C GLU A 81 -15.96 3.78 13.85
N SER A 82 -14.67 3.58 14.17
CA SER A 82 -13.63 4.61 14.09
C SER A 82 -13.49 5.15 12.66
N LEU A 83 -13.38 4.28 11.66
CA LEU A 83 -13.33 4.69 10.25
C LEU A 83 -14.60 5.47 9.81
N THR A 84 -15.76 5.11 10.35
CA THR A 84 -17.04 5.78 10.08
C THR A 84 -17.11 7.16 10.72
N ALA A 85 -16.60 7.31 11.94
CA ALA A 85 -16.53 8.58 12.65
C ALA A 85 -15.54 9.54 11.98
N THR A 86 -14.35 9.05 11.62
CA THR A 86 -13.30 9.83 10.95
C THR A 86 -13.69 10.23 9.53
N PHE A 87 -14.38 9.35 8.80
CA PHE A 87 -14.77 9.61 7.40
C PHE A 87 -16.30 9.56 7.22
N PRO A 88 -17.06 10.49 7.81
CA PRO A 88 -18.52 10.44 7.81
C PRO A 88 -19.10 10.61 6.40
N ASN A 89 -18.46 11.39 5.52
CA ASN A 89 -18.90 11.52 4.12
C ASN A 89 -18.48 10.34 3.23
N LYS A 90 -17.71 9.39 3.78
CA LYS A 90 -17.39 8.10 3.18
C LYS A 90 -18.10 6.96 3.90
N ASN A 91 -18.91 7.26 4.93
CA ASN A 91 -19.73 6.27 5.59
C ASN A 91 -20.81 5.77 4.61
N GLY A 92 -21.05 4.47 4.63
CA GLY A 92 -21.80 3.78 3.59
C GLY A 92 -23.29 4.10 3.51
N VAL A 93 -23.76 5.19 4.10
CA VAL A 93 -25.18 5.51 4.26
C VAL A 93 -25.71 6.42 3.13
N ALA A 94 -24.89 7.31 2.58
CA ALA A 94 -25.32 8.21 1.49
C ALA A 94 -24.80 7.82 0.09
N ASN A 95 -23.59 7.25 -0.02
CA ASN A 95 -22.95 6.86 -1.30
C ASN A 95 -22.30 5.46 -1.28
N GLY A 96 -22.46 4.70 -0.20
CA GLY A 96 -21.85 3.38 0.00
C GLY A 96 -20.33 3.46 0.23
N TRP A 97 -19.80 2.68 1.17
CA TRP A 97 -18.36 2.44 1.25
C TRP A 97 -17.94 1.73 -0.04
N LYS A 98 -17.41 2.45 -1.03
CA LYS A 98 -16.81 1.84 -2.24
C LYS A 98 -15.38 1.35 -2.01
N PHE A 99 -14.93 1.24 -0.75
CA PHE A 99 -13.72 0.52 -0.42
C PHE A 99 -14.09 -0.94 -0.16
N GLU A 100 -14.06 -1.77 -1.21
CA GLU A 100 -14.28 -3.23 -1.10
C GLU A 100 -13.45 -3.85 0.03
N LYS A 101 -12.23 -3.34 0.23
CA LYS A 101 -11.33 -3.77 1.30
C LYS A 101 -11.83 -3.46 2.72
N ALA A 102 -12.59 -2.38 2.93
CA ALA A 102 -13.12 -2.06 4.26
C ALA A 102 -14.27 -3.02 4.66
N HIS A 103 -15.10 -3.44 3.69
CA HIS A 103 -16.14 -4.46 3.94
C HIS A 103 -15.55 -5.82 4.31
N SER A 104 -14.34 -6.15 3.80
CA SER A 104 -13.64 -7.39 4.13
C SER A 104 -13.25 -7.53 5.61
N ILE A 105 -13.23 -6.43 6.38
CA ILE A 105 -12.84 -6.43 7.80
C ILE A 105 -13.74 -7.37 8.63
N LEU A 106 -15.05 -7.37 8.37
CA LEU A 106 -16.01 -8.24 9.08
C LEU A 106 -15.90 -9.71 8.68
N HIS A 107 -15.40 -10.01 7.48
CA HIS A 107 -15.25 -11.38 6.98
C HIS A 107 -13.97 -12.04 7.49
N LYS A 108 -13.01 -11.27 8.00
CA LYS A 108 -11.68 -11.77 8.39
C LYS A 108 -11.73 -12.88 9.45
N VAL A 109 -12.55 -12.73 10.49
CA VAL A 109 -12.66 -13.77 11.54
C VAL A 109 -13.28 -15.05 10.97
N ARG A 110 -14.25 -14.92 10.06
CA ARG A 110 -14.85 -16.07 9.38
C ARG A 110 -13.84 -16.80 8.52
N GLU A 111 -13.00 -16.08 7.78
CA GLU A 111 -11.89 -16.65 7.02
C GLU A 111 -10.91 -17.41 7.93
N LEU A 112 -10.55 -16.83 9.08
CA LEU A 112 -9.66 -17.48 10.04
C LEU A 112 -10.27 -18.75 10.63
N ILE A 113 -11.57 -18.77 10.91
CA ILE A 113 -12.28 -19.97 11.38
C ILE A 113 -12.29 -21.06 10.30
N LEU A 114 -12.60 -20.69 9.05
CA LEU A 114 -12.75 -21.65 7.96
C LEU A 114 -11.42 -22.22 7.48
N PHE A 115 -10.37 -21.40 7.49
CA PHE A 115 -9.11 -21.72 6.83
C PHE A 115 -7.90 -21.69 7.75
N GLY A 116 -8.09 -21.44 9.04
CA GLY A 116 -7.09 -21.50 10.10
C GLY A 116 -6.11 -20.33 10.12
N TRP A 117 -5.80 -19.72 8.98
CA TRP A 117 -4.79 -18.65 8.90
C TRP A 117 -4.97 -17.73 7.68
N SER A 118 -4.67 -16.44 7.86
CA SER A 118 -4.81 -15.43 6.82
C SER A 118 -3.78 -15.57 5.69
N GLU A 119 -2.59 -16.10 5.97
CA GLU A 119 -1.53 -16.23 4.96
C GLU A 119 -1.86 -17.28 3.89
N ASN A 120 -2.79 -18.20 4.16
CA ASN A 120 -3.19 -19.23 3.20
C ASN A 120 -3.82 -18.66 1.91
N PHE A 121 -4.28 -17.39 1.94
CA PHE A 121 -4.81 -16.66 0.77
C PHE A 121 -4.03 -15.38 0.49
N SER A 122 -2.84 -15.24 1.08
CA SER A 122 -1.97 -14.11 0.81
C SER A 122 -1.47 -14.18 -0.63
N THR A 123 -1.64 -13.09 -1.37
CA THR A 123 -1.10 -12.97 -2.74
C THR A 123 0.38 -12.58 -2.73
N GLN A 124 0.99 -12.36 -1.56
CA GLN A 124 2.39 -11.91 -1.45
C GLN A 124 3.37 -12.91 -2.06
N GLY A 125 3.14 -14.21 -1.85
CA GLY A 125 3.99 -15.26 -2.43
C GLY A 125 3.98 -15.23 -3.96
N PRO A 126 2.81 -15.38 -4.62
CA PRO A 126 2.69 -15.26 -6.06
C PRO A 126 3.22 -13.92 -6.63
N GLU A 127 2.98 -12.80 -5.95
CA GLU A 127 3.45 -11.48 -6.36
C GLU A 127 4.99 -11.39 -6.33
N HIS A 128 5.63 -11.97 -5.30
CA HIS A 128 7.09 -12.04 -5.24
C HIS A 128 7.66 -12.93 -6.35
N CYS A 129 7.02 -14.07 -6.62
CA CYS A 129 7.41 -14.96 -7.73
C CYS A 129 7.33 -14.25 -9.08
N HIS A 130 6.29 -13.43 -9.30
CA HIS A 130 6.14 -12.64 -10.51
C HIS A 130 7.29 -11.62 -10.66
N ILE A 131 7.65 -10.91 -9.59
CA ILE A 131 8.78 -9.98 -9.58
C ILE A 131 10.09 -10.70 -9.95
N ASP A 132 10.37 -11.84 -9.34
CA ASP A 132 11.59 -12.60 -9.60
C ASP A 132 11.63 -13.17 -11.02
N PHE A 133 10.48 -13.60 -11.54
CA PHE A 133 10.36 -14.06 -12.92
C PHE A 133 10.67 -12.93 -13.91
N VAL A 134 10.07 -11.75 -13.74
CA VAL A 134 10.34 -10.58 -14.58
C VAL A 134 11.80 -10.16 -14.50
N LYS A 135 12.41 -10.16 -13.30
CA LYS A 135 13.85 -9.88 -13.14
C LYS A 135 14.72 -10.89 -13.89
N LYS A 136 14.41 -12.19 -13.81
CA LYS A 136 15.14 -13.24 -14.52
C LYS A 136 15.03 -13.08 -16.04
N ILE A 137 13.82 -12.82 -16.56
CA ILE A 137 13.64 -12.50 -17.98
C ILE A 137 14.42 -11.24 -18.35
N GLY A 138 14.35 -10.19 -17.53
CA GLY A 138 15.11 -8.95 -17.71
C GLY A 138 16.62 -9.22 -17.86
N HIS A 139 17.18 -10.08 -17.00
CA HIS A 139 18.56 -10.54 -17.12
C HIS A 139 18.84 -11.32 -18.41
N CYS A 140 17.93 -12.20 -18.84
CA CYS A 140 18.04 -12.89 -20.12
C CYS A 140 17.94 -11.93 -21.32
N THR A 141 17.15 -10.86 -21.23
CA THR A 141 16.99 -9.85 -22.29
C THR A 141 18.10 -8.81 -22.34
N ASN A 142 18.87 -8.63 -21.25
CA ASN A 142 20.13 -7.87 -21.27
C ASN A 142 21.24 -8.64 -22.04
N ASN A 143 21.05 -9.93 -22.28
CA ASN A 143 21.65 -10.67 -23.39
C ASN A 143 20.66 -10.69 -24.55
N LYS A 144 20.41 -9.53 -25.16
CA LYS A 144 19.41 -9.34 -26.24
C LYS A 144 19.53 -10.42 -27.33
N GLU A 145 20.75 -10.86 -27.60
CA GLU A 145 21.08 -11.97 -28.51
C GLU A 145 20.51 -13.33 -28.06
N VAL A 146 20.63 -13.71 -26.78
CA VAL A 146 20.14 -15.00 -26.25
C VAL A 146 18.61 -15.05 -26.24
N PHE A 147 17.95 -13.93 -25.91
CA PHE A 147 16.49 -13.86 -25.97
C PHE A 147 15.96 -13.97 -27.42
N LEU A 148 16.65 -13.34 -28.38
CA LEU A 148 16.32 -13.47 -29.81
C LEU A 148 16.57 -14.90 -30.32
N THR A 149 17.64 -15.57 -29.88
CA THR A 149 17.88 -17.00 -30.23
C THR A 149 16.77 -17.92 -29.73
N ILE A 150 16.29 -17.74 -28.50
CA ILE A 150 15.21 -18.57 -27.95
C ILE A 150 13.88 -18.35 -28.71
N LEU A 151 13.59 -17.12 -29.12
CA LEU A 151 12.37 -16.82 -29.89
C LEU A 151 12.43 -17.38 -31.33
N ASP A 152 13.60 -17.38 -31.96
CA ASP A 152 13.82 -17.99 -33.27
C ASP A 152 13.70 -19.52 -33.21
N GLU A 153 14.32 -20.18 -32.22
CA GLU A 153 14.23 -21.64 -32.04
C GLU A 153 12.83 -22.12 -31.63
N ALA A 154 12.14 -21.39 -30.74
CA ALA A 154 10.85 -21.84 -30.20
C ALA A 154 9.66 -21.48 -31.11
N PHE A 155 9.77 -20.40 -31.90
CA PHE A 155 8.64 -19.86 -32.66
C PHE A 155 8.94 -19.57 -34.14
N GLY A 156 10.16 -19.81 -34.62
CA GLY A 156 10.55 -19.61 -36.03
C GLY A 156 10.47 -18.17 -36.49
N ILE A 157 10.58 -17.21 -35.57
CA ILE A 157 10.48 -15.78 -35.86
C ILE A 157 11.86 -15.28 -36.28
N SER A 158 12.03 -15.01 -37.58
CA SER A 158 13.32 -14.55 -38.11
C SER A 158 13.77 -13.24 -37.47
N GLU A 159 15.09 -13.10 -37.31
CA GLU A 159 15.76 -11.94 -36.71
C GLU A 159 15.31 -10.60 -37.31
N ASP A 160 14.93 -10.60 -38.59
CA ASP A 160 14.49 -9.42 -39.33
C ASP A 160 13.13 -8.89 -38.83
N VAL A 161 12.20 -9.78 -38.46
CA VAL A 161 10.88 -9.41 -37.91
C VAL A 161 11.02 -8.83 -36.49
N ALA A 162 11.94 -9.36 -35.70
CA ALA A 162 12.22 -8.86 -34.34
C ALA A 162 12.93 -7.50 -34.35
N LYS A 163 13.83 -7.25 -35.32
CA LYS A 163 14.52 -5.96 -35.51
C LYS A 163 13.56 -4.86 -35.97
N GLU A 164 12.50 -5.19 -36.70
CA GLU A 164 11.50 -4.24 -37.18
C GLU A 164 10.49 -3.85 -36.08
N SER A 165 10.11 -4.78 -35.20
CA SER A 165 9.36 -4.50 -33.97
C SER A 165 10.15 -3.62 -32.98
N ALA A 166 11.45 -3.90 -32.79
CA ALA A 166 12.30 -3.15 -31.87
C ALA A 166 12.57 -1.69 -32.30
N LYS A 167 12.35 -1.33 -33.57
CA LYS A 167 12.41 0.07 -34.04
C LYS A 167 11.16 0.88 -33.67
N ASN A 168 10.03 0.22 -33.43
CA ASN A 168 8.75 0.88 -33.17
C ASN A 168 8.43 1.00 -31.66
N ASP A 169 9.13 0.26 -30.79
CA ASP A 169 8.87 0.24 -29.34
C ASP A 169 9.90 1.00 -28.49
N CYS A 170 10.73 1.85 -29.11
CA CYS A 170 11.56 2.80 -28.37
C CYS A 170 10.68 3.95 -27.81
N VAL A 171 9.86 3.66 -26.81
CA VAL A 171 9.51 4.67 -25.81
C VAL A 171 10.76 4.85 -24.95
N PRO A 172 11.37 6.05 -24.89
CA PRO A 172 12.51 6.26 -24.03
C PRO A 172 12.08 6.01 -22.59
N CYS A 173 12.66 4.99 -21.95
CA CYS A 173 12.63 4.86 -20.51
C CYS A 173 13.45 6.01 -19.94
N GLU A 174 12.79 7.13 -19.65
CA GLU A 174 13.39 8.33 -19.04
C GLU A 174 13.83 8.11 -17.58
N LEU A 175 13.74 6.89 -17.06
CA LEU A 175 14.22 6.57 -15.71
C LEU A 175 15.54 5.79 -15.83
N GLY A 176 16.63 6.54 -16.02
CA GLY A 176 18.02 6.08 -15.97
C GLY A 176 18.46 5.56 -14.59
N LEU A 177 17.69 4.66 -13.99
CA LEU A 177 18.01 4.04 -12.71
C LEU A 177 18.85 2.78 -12.95
N ARG A 178 20.17 2.94 -12.85
CA ARG A 178 21.07 1.84 -12.55
C ARG A 178 20.85 1.44 -11.10
N TYR A 179 20.37 0.23 -10.86
CA TYR A 179 20.42 -0.35 -9.52
C TYR A 179 21.86 -0.78 -9.22
N PRO A 180 22.45 -0.35 -8.09
CA PRO A 180 23.72 -0.90 -7.65
C PRO A 180 23.53 -2.36 -7.20
N LEU A 181 24.59 -3.14 -7.43
CA LEU A 181 24.72 -4.57 -7.15
C LEU A 181 24.42 -4.92 -5.68
#